data_AF-A0A5E5QKP6-F1
#
_entry.id   AF-A0A5E5QKP6-F1
#
_cell.length_a   1.000
_cell.length_b   1.000
_cell.length_c   1.000
_cell.angle_alpha   90.00
_cell.angle_beta   90.00
_cell.angle_gamma   90.00
#
_symmetry.space_group_name_H-M   'P 1'
#
loop_
_entity.id
_entity.type
_entity.pdbx_description
1 polymer ?
#
loop_
_entity_poly.entity_id
_entity_poly.type
_entity_poly.pdbx_seq_one_letter_code
_entity_poly.pdbx_strand_id
1 'polypeptide(L)'
;MSSLLGEPHYPNTDKLLGVSTHNLTEALKAQAIGVDFIVVSPVQATQTHPNTIPLGWDNAANVVDKLNIPVYFLGGMGIKDLDKTLELGAQGIAGVSAF
;
A
#
# COMPACT_ATOMS: atom_id res chain seq x y z
N MET A 1 16.20 -18.32 31.13
CA MET A 1 17.08 -17.23 30.66
C MET A 1 16.98 -17.18 29.15
N SER A 2 16.89 -15.97 28.61
CA SER A 2 16.45 -15.55 27.26
C SER A 2 14.93 -15.59 27.06
N SER A 3 14.20 -14.55 26.69
CA SER A 3 14.34 -13.07 26.62
C SER A 3 13.12 -12.63 25.79
N LEU A 4 12.18 -11.86 26.33
CA LEU A 4 12.08 -10.42 26.04
C LEU A 4 12.01 -10.05 24.54
N LEU A 5 11.15 -10.71 23.77
CA LEU A 5 10.48 -10.11 22.61
C LEU A 5 9.04 -10.59 22.68
N GLY A 6 8.09 -9.68 22.92
CA GLY A 6 6.68 -10.03 22.87
C GLY A 6 6.36 -10.50 21.46
N GLU A 7 5.93 -11.75 21.31
CA GLU A 7 5.39 -12.25 20.04
C GLU A 7 4.28 -11.29 19.61
N PRO A 8 4.31 -10.76 18.37
CA PRO A 8 3.27 -9.86 17.90
C PRO A 8 1.90 -10.54 18.07
N HIS A 9 1.07 -9.95 18.93
CA HIS A 9 -0.29 -10.41 19.16
C HIS A 9 -1.14 -9.96 17.98
N TYR A 10 -1.26 -10.83 16.98
CA TYR A 10 -2.11 -10.60 15.82
C TYR A 10 -3.59 -10.64 16.22
N PRO A 11 -4.41 -9.63 15.86
CA PRO A 11 -5.84 -9.70 16.05
C PRO A 11 -6.40 -10.89 15.24
N ASN A 12 -7.13 -11.77 15.92
CA ASN A 12 -7.90 -12.92 15.45
C ASN A 12 -7.87 -13.23 13.93
N THR A 13 -7.36 -14.42 13.57
CA THR A 13 -6.96 -14.87 12.21
C THR A 13 -8.07 -14.94 11.14
N ASP A 14 -9.30 -14.55 11.46
CA ASP A 14 -10.45 -14.59 10.54
C ASP A 14 -10.69 -13.25 9.83
N LYS A 15 -9.83 -12.25 10.04
CA LYS A 15 -9.97 -10.90 9.45
C LYS A 15 -8.73 -10.49 8.70
N LEU A 16 -8.93 -9.80 7.57
CA LEU A 16 -7.85 -9.17 6.83
C LEU A 16 -7.38 -7.89 7.51
N LEU A 17 -6.07 -7.75 7.65
CA LEU A 17 -5.36 -6.57 8.12
C LEU A 17 -4.69 -5.86 6.93
N GLY A 18 -5.21 -4.69 6.58
CA GLY A 18 -4.61 -3.79 5.61
C GLY A 18 -3.93 -2.60 6.28
N VAL A 19 -2.81 -2.12 5.72
CA VAL A 19 -2.12 -0.92 6.21
C VAL A 19 -1.91 0.10 5.09
N SER A 20 -2.24 1.36 5.38
CA SER A 20 -1.94 2.50 4.51
C SER A 20 -0.47 2.91 4.66
N THR A 21 0.21 3.12 3.54
CA THR A 21 1.63 3.47 3.50
C THR A 21 1.88 4.59 2.49
N HIS A 22 2.92 5.38 2.73
CA HIS A 22 3.20 6.60 1.96
C HIS A 22 4.62 6.60 1.35
N ASN A 23 5.40 5.56 1.59
CA ASN A 23 6.76 5.38 1.05
C ASN A 23 7.22 3.92 1.22
N LEU A 24 8.33 3.57 0.57
CA LEU A 24 8.92 2.22 0.63
C LEU A 24 9.28 1.79 2.06
N THR A 25 9.76 2.70 2.90
CA THR A 25 10.16 2.37 4.28
C THR A 25 8.97 1.93 5.12
N GLU A 26 7.84 2.62 5.03
CA GLU A 26 6.58 2.23 5.67
C GLU A 26 6.06 0.90 5.12
N ALA A 27 6.12 0.72 3.80
CA ALA A 27 5.68 -0.50 3.14
C ALA A 27 6.46 -1.74 3.59
N LEU A 28 7.78 -1.64 3.68
CA LEU A 28 8.64 -2.72 4.20
C LEU A 28 8.36 -3.01 5.67
N LYS A 29 8.07 -1.99 6.49
CA LYS A 29 7.65 -2.18 7.89
C LYS A 29 6.30 -2.88 7.98
N ALA A 30 5.33 -2.50 7.15
CA ALA A 30 4.02 -3.14 7.09
C ALA A 30 4.14 -4.63 6.72
N GLN A 31 4.97 -4.97 5.74
CA GLN A 31 5.27 -6.37 5.43
C GLN A 31 5.94 -7.09 6.61
N ALA A 32 6.92 -6.47 7.27
CA ALA A 32 7.64 -7.09 8.37
C ALA A 32 6.73 -7.40 9.58
N ILE A 33 5.66 -6.63 9.78
CA ILE A 33 4.67 -6.92 10.81
C ILE A 33 3.60 -7.92 10.35
N GLY A 34 3.63 -8.44 9.12
CA GLY A 34 2.76 -9.53 8.67
C GLY A 34 1.33 -9.11 8.31
N VAL A 35 1.15 -7.98 7.63
CA VAL A 35 -0.17 -7.56 7.10
C VAL A 35 -0.58 -8.37 5.88
N ASP A 36 -1.88 -8.48 5.63
CA ASP A 36 -2.43 -9.22 4.47
C ASP A 36 -2.28 -8.44 3.16
N PHE A 37 -2.31 -7.11 3.23
CA PHE A 37 -2.10 -6.23 2.07
C PHE A 37 -1.73 -4.81 2.52
N ILE A 38 -1.24 -4.02 1.57
CA ILE A 38 -1.06 -2.57 1.78
C ILE A 38 -1.83 -1.75 0.76
N VAL A 39 -2.10 -0.51 1.14
CA VAL A 39 -2.56 0.54 0.24
C VAL A 39 -1.49 1.63 0.20
N VAL A 40 -0.96 1.91 -1.00
CA VAL A 40 0.08 2.93 -1.22
C VAL A 40 -0.58 4.20 -1.72
N SER A 41 -0.36 5.34 -1.05
CA SER A 41 -1.00 6.60 -1.42
C SER A 41 -0.24 7.86 -0.96
N PRO A 42 -0.51 9.03 -1.57
CA PRO A 42 -1.19 9.18 -2.86
C PRO A 42 -0.23 8.87 -4.02
N VAL A 43 -0.63 8.03 -4.97
CA VAL A 43 0.19 7.70 -6.15
C VAL A 43 0.17 8.84 -7.17
N GLN A 44 -0.99 9.47 -7.37
CA GLN A 44 -1.20 10.66 -8.21
C GLN A 44 -1.77 11.81 -7.36
N ALA A 45 -1.74 13.03 -7.89
CA ALA A 45 -2.36 14.19 -7.24
C ALA A 45 -3.86 13.96 -7.02
N THR A 46 -4.38 14.41 -5.88
CA THR A 46 -5.79 14.24 -5.50
C THR A 46 -6.40 15.53 -4.98
N GLN A 47 -7.68 15.75 -5.26
CA GLN A 47 -8.42 16.93 -4.78
C GLN A 47 -8.70 16.89 -3.28
N THR A 48 -8.70 15.70 -2.66
CA THR A 48 -8.92 15.55 -1.21
C THR A 48 -7.76 16.13 -0.39
N HIS A 49 -6.54 16.06 -0.92
CA HIS A 49 -5.32 16.55 -0.28
C HIS A 49 -4.42 17.24 -1.33
N PRO A 50 -4.80 18.44 -1.79
CA PRO A 50 -4.16 19.07 -2.96
C PRO A 50 -2.71 19.52 -2.71
N ASN A 51 -2.31 19.68 -1.44
CA ASN A 51 -0.97 20.12 -1.06
C ASN A 51 0.00 18.95 -0.81
N THR A 52 -0.47 17.70 -0.93
CA THR A 52 0.38 16.53 -0.72
C THR A 52 1.15 16.21 -2.00
N ILE A 53 2.47 16.07 -1.88
CA ILE A 53 3.31 15.62 -2.98
C ILE A 53 3.02 14.14 -3.23
N PRO A 54 2.58 13.75 -4.44
CA PRO A 54 2.33 12.35 -4.74
C PRO A 54 3.63 11.55 -4.79
N LEU A 55 3.51 10.26 -4.46
CA LEU A 55 4.61 9.30 -4.58
C LEU A 55 5.10 9.20 -6.03
N GLY A 56 4.16 9.24 -6.99
CA GLY A 56 4.44 9.05 -8.41
C GLY A 56 4.55 7.58 -8.79
N TRP A 57 4.40 7.31 -10.09
CA TRP A 57 4.37 5.96 -10.65
C TRP A 57 5.66 5.17 -10.40
N ASP A 58 6.83 5.79 -10.58
CA ASP A 58 8.12 5.09 -10.46
C ASP A 58 8.38 4.62 -9.03
N ASN A 59 8.07 5.47 -8.05
CA ASN A 59 8.20 5.11 -6.65
C ASN A 59 7.14 4.09 -6.23
N ALA A 60 5.93 4.16 -6.77
CA ALA A 60 4.89 3.15 -6.53
C ALA A 60 5.29 1.79 -7.12
N ALA A 61 5.87 1.76 -8.32
CA ALA A 61 6.43 0.55 -8.92
C ALA A 61 7.59 -0.02 -8.08
N ASN A 62 8.50 0.83 -7.61
CA ASN A 62 9.57 0.40 -6.71
C ASN A 62 9.04 -0.16 -5.37
N VAL A 63 7.86 0.25 -4.91
CA VAL A 63 7.21 -0.39 -3.74
C VAL A 63 6.77 -1.80 -4.09
N VAL A 64 6.08 -1.99 -5.21
CA VAL A 64 5.63 -3.30 -5.69
C VAL A 64 6.81 -4.26 -5.87
N ASP A 65 7.89 -3.81 -6.52
CA ASP A 65 9.09 -4.63 -6.78
C ASP A 65 9.80 -5.13 -5.51
N LYS A 66 9.55 -4.51 -4.35
CA LYS A 66 10.22 -4.84 -3.08
C LYS A 66 9.34 -5.61 -2.10
N LEU A 67 8.07 -5.81 -2.43
CA LEU A 67 7.10 -6.48 -1.56
C LEU A 67 6.73 -7.85 -2.11
N ASN A 68 6.39 -8.74 -1.19
CA ASN A 68 5.86 -10.08 -1.45
C ASN A 68 4.41 -10.22 -0.96
N ILE A 69 3.73 -9.08 -0.74
CA ILE A 69 2.33 -8.99 -0.32
C ILE A 69 1.53 -8.14 -1.31
N PRO A 70 0.21 -8.31 -1.42
CA PRO A 70 -0.62 -7.51 -2.30
C PRO A 70 -0.52 -6.01 -2.06
N VAL A 71 -0.39 -5.25 -3.14
CA VAL A 71 -0.31 -3.78 -3.14
C VAL A 71 -1.47 -3.20 -3.92
N TYR A 72 -2.22 -2.28 -3.32
CA TYR A 72 -3.24 -1.49 -4.00
C TYR A 72 -2.84 -0.02 -4.08
N PHE A 73 -2.99 0.59 -5.25
CA PHE A 73 -2.69 2.00 -5.45
C PHE A 73 -3.91 2.86 -5.11
N LEU A 74 -3.69 3.97 -4.40
CA LEU A 74 -4.73 4.93 -4.01
C LEU A 74 -4.21 6.36 -4.17
N GLY A 75 -5.14 7.30 -4.32
CA GLY A 75 -4.87 8.74 -4.41
C GLY A 75 -4.68 9.16 -5.85
N GLY A 76 -5.70 9.83 -6.40
CA GLY A 76 -5.74 10.24 -7.80
C GLY A 76 -5.94 9.11 -8.81
N MET A 77 -6.26 7.89 -8.35
CA MET A 77 -6.54 6.74 -9.23
C MET A 77 -7.94 6.82 -9.82
N GLY A 78 -8.08 6.43 -11.09
CA GLY A 78 -9.36 6.13 -11.74
C GLY A 78 -9.28 4.86 -12.59
N ILE A 79 -10.41 4.42 -13.16
CA ILE A 79 -10.47 3.13 -13.87
C ILE A 79 -9.51 3.04 -15.07
N LYS A 80 -9.20 4.18 -15.70
CA LYS A 80 -8.20 4.31 -16.77
C LYS A 80 -6.78 3.93 -16.35
N ASP A 81 -6.50 3.93 -15.04
CA ASP A 81 -5.18 3.64 -14.47
C ASP A 81 -5.03 2.15 -14.11
N LEU A 82 -6.09 1.34 -14.21
CA LEU A 82 -6.11 -0.06 -13.80
C LEU A 82 -5.12 -0.90 -14.60
N ASP A 83 -5.15 -0.81 -15.94
CA ASP A 83 -4.26 -1.62 -16.79
C ASP A 83 -2.79 -1.35 -16.47
N LYS A 84 -2.42 -0.07 -16.36
CA LYS A 84 -1.07 0.34 -15.95
C LYS A 84 -0.70 -0.17 -14.55
N THR A 85 -1.65 -0.14 -13.62
CA THR A 85 -1.44 -0.64 -12.25
C THR A 85 -1.11 -2.13 -12.25
N LEU A 86 -1.85 -2.92 -13.04
CA LEU A 86 -1.63 -4.35 -13.18
C LEU A 86 -0.31 -4.67 -13.89
N GLU A 87 0.05 -3.90 -14.93
CA GLU A 87 1.34 -4.03 -15.63
C GLU A 87 2.53 -3.81 -14.70
N LEU A 88 2.39 -2.93 -13.70
CA LEU A 88 3.41 -2.67 -12.68
C LEU A 88 3.44 -3.74 -11.56
N GLY A 89 2.58 -4.76 -11.62
CA GLY A 89 2.53 -5.86 -10.66
C GLY A 89 1.71 -5.60 -9.39
N ALA A 90 1.07 -4.43 -9.27
CA ALA A 90 0.14 -4.18 -8.17
C ALA A 90 -1.17 -4.99 -8.38
N GLN A 91 -1.88 -5.27 -7.29
CA GLN A 91 -3.12 -6.06 -7.34
C GLN A 91 -4.34 -5.27 -7.84
N GLY A 92 -4.28 -3.93 -7.79
CA GLY A 92 -5.35 -3.09 -8.30
C GLY A 92 -5.32 -1.67 -7.76
N ILE A 93 -6.42 -0.95 -8.00
CA ILE A 93 -6.62 0.44 -7.56
C ILE A 93 -7.73 0.53 -6.51
N ALA A 94 -7.64 1.54 -5.65
CA ALA A 94 -8.69 1.98 -4.76
C ALA A 94 -9.01 3.47 -5.03
N GLY A 95 -10.26 3.87 -4.83
CA GLY A 95 -10.71 5.23 -5.08
C GLY A 95 -11.81 5.66 -4.11
N VAL A 96 -11.88 6.97 -3.84
CA VAL A 96 -12.93 7.59 -3.00
C VAL A 96 -13.94 8.35 -3.87
N SER A 97 -13.46 9.12 -4.84
CA SER A 97 -14.28 9.98 -5.71
C SER A 97 -14.32 9.54 -7.18
N ALA A 98 -13.64 8.43 -7.50
CA ALA A 98 -13.47 7.97 -8.87
C ALA A 98 -14.54 6.95 -9.32
N PHE A 99 -15.37 6.50 -8.38
CA PHE A 99 -16.43 5.50 -8.51
C PHE A 99 -17.68 6.01 -7.80
#